data_AF-A0A094PVT7-F1
#
_entry.id   AF-A0A094PVT7-F1
#
_cell.length_a   1.000
_cell.length_b   1.000
_cell.length_c   1.000
_cell.angle_alpha   90.00
_cell.angle_beta   90.00
_cell.angle_gamma   90.00
#
_symmetry.space_group_name_H-M   'P 1'
#
loop_
_entity.id
_entity.type
_entity.pdbx_description
1 polymer ?
#
loop_
_entity_poly.entity_id
_entity_poly.type
_entity_poly.pdbx_seq_one_letter_code
_entity_poly.pdbx_strand_id
1 'polypeptide(L)'
;SPILEALEEQVVLLSLLNEVHPTVHVRIGSEQTEANLQATSLVTVGYGVDSGQLGGLGVLGPTRMDYAGSIAAVDAVARYVGRFINEGA
;
A
#
# COMPACT_ATOMS: atom_id res chain seq x y z
N SER A 1 -18.34 8.79 -3.60
CA SER A 1 -16.98 8.98 -4.15
C SER A 1 -16.61 7.69 -4.83
N PRO A 2 -16.03 7.68 -6.04
CA PRO A 2 -15.67 6.45 -6.77
C PRO A 2 -14.74 5.53 -5.96
N ILE A 3 -13.94 6.09 -5.04
CA ILE A 3 -13.15 5.32 -4.07
C ILE A 3 -14.04 4.56 -3.08
N LEU A 4 -15.13 5.14 -2.61
CA LEU A 4 -16.02 4.51 -1.62
C LEU A 4 -16.80 3.34 -2.24
N GLU A 5 -17.18 3.47 -3.51
CA GLU A 5 -17.86 2.44 -4.29
C GLU A 5 -16.91 1.26 -4.60
N ALA A 6 -15.64 1.55 -4.90
CA ALA A 6 -14.59 0.52 -4.99
C ALA A 6 -14.28 -0.18 -3.65
N LEU A 7 -14.57 0.46 -2.51
CA LEU A 7 -14.38 -0.11 -1.17
C LEU A 7 -15.58 -0.93 -0.69
N GLU A 8 -16.80 -0.63 -1.17
CA GLU A 8 -18.04 -1.34 -0.83
C GLU A 8 -18.03 -2.81 -1.26
N GLU A 9 -17.25 -3.18 -2.28
CA GLU A 9 -17.12 -4.57 -2.75
C GLU A 9 -16.21 -5.46 -1.88
N GLN A 10 -15.59 -4.95 -0.81
CA GLN A 10 -14.72 -5.64 0.19
C GLN A 10 -13.52 -6.46 -0.35
N VAL A 11 -13.52 -6.92 -1.59
CA VAL A 11 -12.49 -7.76 -2.24
C VAL A 11 -11.36 -6.90 -2.80
N VAL A 12 -11.63 -5.64 -3.17
CA VAL A 12 -10.65 -4.74 -3.79
C VAL A 12 -9.53 -4.38 -2.81
N LEU A 13 -9.84 -4.05 -1.56
CA LEU A 13 -8.84 -3.66 -0.57
C LEU A 13 -7.88 -4.82 -0.22
N LEU A 14 -8.41 -6.05 -0.14
CA LEU A 14 -7.63 -7.25 0.11
C LEU A 14 -6.70 -7.57 -1.07
N SER A 15 -7.18 -7.43 -2.31
CA SER A 15 -6.36 -7.62 -3.51
C SER A 15 -5.20 -6.62 -3.60
N LEU A 16 -5.44 -5.36 -3.24
CA LEU A 16 -4.39 -4.33 -3.21
C LEU A 16 -3.32 -4.60 -2.14
N LEU A 17 -3.70 -5.25 -1.04
CA LEU A 17 -2.79 -5.64 0.05
C LEU A 17 -2.13 -7.02 -0.16
N ASN A 18 -2.63 -7.83 -1.09
CA ASN A 18 -2.09 -9.15 -1.40
C ASN A 18 -0.84 -9.09 -2.31
N GLU A 19 -0.59 -7.94 -2.97
CA GLU A 19 0.57 -7.67 -3.84
C GLU A 19 1.63 -6.82 -3.15
N VAL A 20 1.82 -7.01 -1.85
CA VAL A 20 2.78 -6.21 -1.11
C VAL A 20 4.14 -6.90 -1.10
N HIS A 21 5.19 -6.16 -1.45
CA HIS A 21 6.56 -6.66 -1.53
C HIS A 21 7.44 -6.08 -0.41
N PRO A 22 8.58 -6.72 -0.07
CA PRO A 22 9.53 -6.19 0.92
C PRO A 22 10.07 -4.80 0.56
N THR A 23 10.05 -4.46 -0.73
CA THR A 23 10.43 -3.16 -1.26
C THR A 23 9.20 -2.36 -1.65
N VAL A 24 9.36 -1.03 -1.69
CA VAL A 24 8.28 -0.14 -2.13
C VAL A 24 7.84 -0.49 -3.55
N HIS A 25 6.53 -0.63 -3.74
CA HIS A 25 5.88 -0.86 -5.02
C HIS A 25 4.89 0.29 -5.29
N VAL A 26 4.80 0.72 -6.55
CA VAL A 26 3.93 1.83 -6.95
C VAL A 26 3.10 1.40 -8.15
N ARG A 27 1.78 1.58 -8.07
CA ARG A 27 0.83 1.35 -9.16
C ARG A 27 0.11 2.64 -9.50
N ILE A 28 0.20 3.08 -10.74
CA ILE A 28 -0.30 4.39 -11.19
C ILE A 28 -1.41 4.21 -12.22
N GLY A 29 -2.61 4.70 -11.89
CA GLY A 29 -3.72 4.87 -12.82
C GLY A 29 -4.03 3.61 -13.62
N SER A 30 -3.65 3.58 -14.91
CA SER A 30 -3.89 2.45 -15.82
C SER A 30 -3.23 1.14 -15.41
N GLU A 31 -2.27 1.16 -14.48
CA GLU A 31 -1.68 -0.04 -13.90
C GLU A 31 -2.60 -0.72 -12.86
N GLN A 32 -3.68 -0.05 -12.44
CA GLN A 32 -4.67 -0.62 -11.54
C GLN A 32 -5.56 -1.64 -12.27
N THR A 33 -5.82 -2.78 -11.64
CA THR A 33 -6.68 -3.83 -12.20
C THR A 33 -8.13 -3.38 -12.25
N GLU A 34 -8.56 -2.61 -11.24
CA GLU A 34 -9.92 -2.13 -11.12
C GLU A 34 -10.13 -0.82 -11.87
N ALA A 35 -11.17 -0.77 -12.71
CA ALA A 35 -11.51 0.42 -13.49
C ALA A 35 -11.78 1.64 -12.61
N ASN A 36 -12.42 1.43 -11.44
CA ASN A 36 -12.74 2.48 -10.48
C ASN A 36 -11.51 3.09 -9.80
N LEU A 37 -10.36 2.41 -9.87
CA LEU A 37 -9.09 2.87 -9.30
C LEU A 37 -8.15 3.48 -10.34
N GLN A 38 -8.50 3.48 -11.63
CA GLN A 38 -7.64 4.06 -12.67
C GLN A 38 -7.41 5.58 -12.54
N ALA A 39 -8.22 6.26 -11.73
CA ALA A 39 -8.03 7.67 -11.35
C ALA A 39 -7.13 7.86 -10.12
N THR A 40 -6.58 6.78 -9.57
CA THR A 40 -5.80 6.77 -8.32
C THR A 40 -4.38 6.23 -8.53
N SER A 41 -3.55 6.40 -7.51
CA SER A 41 -2.23 5.80 -7.39
C SER A 41 -2.08 5.16 -6.03
N LEU A 42 -1.44 3.99 -6.02
CA LEU A 42 -1.19 3.21 -4.82
C LEU A 42 0.31 3.08 -4.63
N VAL A 43 0.80 3.47 -3.46
CA VAL A 43 2.17 3.21 -3.01
C VAL A 43 2.09 2.20 -1.87
N THR A 44 2.70 1.03 -2.00
CA THR A 44 2.67 -0.03 -0.98
C THR A 44 4.07 -0.49 -0.59
N VAL A 45 4.22 -0.99 0.62
CA VAL A 45 5.44 -1.66 1.10
C VAL A 45 5.07 -2.70 2.16
N GLY A 46 5.82 -3.79 2.17
CA GLY A 46 5.71 -4.84 3.17
C GLY A 46 6.37 -4.42 4.46
N TYR A 47 5.79 -4.80 5.59
CA TYR A 47 6.47 -4.73 6.88
C TYR A 47 6.67 -6.14 7.45
N GLY A 48 7.75 -6.29 8.22
CA GLY A 48 8.18 -7.57 8.79
C GLY A 48 9.69 -7.58 9.00
N VAL A 49 10.18 -8.61 9.69
CA VAL A 49 11.61 -8.86 9.92
C VAL A 49 12.00 -10.20 9.29
N ASP A 50 13.30 -10.50 9.28
CA ASP A 50 14.01 -11.60 8.59
C ASP A 50 13.31 -12.97 8.47
N SER A 51 12.32 -13.29 9.32
CA SER A 51 11.55 -14.54 9.30
C SER A 51 10.29 -14.52 8.42
N GLY A 52 9.90 -13.37 7.86
CA GLY A 52 8.76 -13.28 6.94
C GLY A 52 8.02 -11.95 6.97
N GLN A 53 7.46 -11.58 5.83
CA GLN A 53 6.58 -10.42 5.71
C GLN A 53 5.30 -10.67 6.52
N LEU A 54 5.02 -9.79 7.49
CA LEU A 54 3.87 -9.90 8.39
C LEU A 54 2.61 -9.26 7.82
N GLY A 55 2.79 -8.30 6.91
CA GLY A 55 1.70 -7.62 6.24
C GLY A 55 2.19 -6.50 5.33
N GLY A 56 1.26 -5.66 4.91
CA GLY A 56 1.53 -4.52 4.04
C GLY A 56 0.92 -3.22 4.51
N LEU A 57 1.60 -2.13 4.19
CA LEU A 57 1.14 -0.77 4.39
C LEU A 57 1.14 -0.05 3.04
N GLY A 58 0.21 0.87 2.82
CA GLY A 58 0.25 1.70 1.63
C GLY A 58 -0.57 2.97 1.74
N VAL A 59 -0.35 3.87 0.78
CA VAL A 59 -1.07 5.13 0.60
C VAL A 59 -1.77 5.09 -0.75
N LEU A 60 -3.06 5.45 -0.74
CA LEU A 60 -3.88 5.64 -1.93
C LEU A 60 -4.11 7.14 -2.14
N GLY A 61 -3.81 7.65 -3.33
CA GLY A 61 -3.96 9.06 -3.67
C GLY A 61 -4.35 9.28 -5.14
N PRO A 62 -4.46 10.53 -5.60
CA PRO A 62 -4.64 10.83 -7.03
C PRO A 62 -3.39 10.48 -7.85
N THR A 63 -3.54 10.35 -9.18
CA THR A 63 -2.41 10.09 -10.10
C THR A 63 -1.35 11.19 -10.18
N ARG A 64 -1.66 12.39 -9.67
CA ARG A 64 -0.65 13.44 -9.42
C ARG A 64 -0.56 13.67 -7.91
N MET A 65 0.26 12.86 -7.25
CA MET A 65 0.60 13.01 -5.84
C MET A 65 2.10 13.28 -5.67
N ASP A 66 2.51 13.72 -4.48
CA ASP A 66 3.94 13.75 -4.11
C ASP A 66 4.42 12.33 -3.86
N TYR A 67 4.87 11.66 -4.93
CA TYR A 67 5.38 10.30 -4.86
C TYR A 67 6.61 10.18 -3.98
N ALA A 68 7.55 11.15 -4.06
CA ALA A 68 8.77 11.10 -3.27
C ALA A 68 8.47 11.17 -1.76
N GLY A 69 7.61 12.11 -1.35
CA GLY A 69 7.16 12.22 0.03
C GLY A 69 6.38 11.00 0.50
N SER A 70 5.50 10.46 -0.36
CA SER A 70 4.66 9.32 -0.01
C SER A 70 5.46 8.01 0.11
N ILE A 71 6.41 7.78 -0.79
CA ILE A 71 7.35 6.65 -0.73
C ILE A 71 8.17 6.72 0.55
N ALA A 72 8.74 7.89 0.87
CA ALA A 72 9.55 8.08 2.08
C ALA A 72 8.73 7.86 3.36
N ALA A 73 7.50 8.37 3.41
CA ALA A 73 6.61 8.19 4.55
C ALA A 73 6.23 6.72 4.77
N VAL A 74 5.82 6.03 3.70
CA VAL A 74 5.41 4.62 3.75
C VAL A 74 6.58 3.72 4.17
N ASP A 75 7.78 3.93 3.62
CA ASP A 75 8.99 3.19 3.99
C ASP A 75 9.38 3.42 5.47
N ALA A 76 9.31 4.67 5.95
CA ALA A 76 9.60 5.00 7.34
C ALA A 76 8.63 4.32 8.32
N VAL A 77 7.33 4.36 8.01
CA VAL A 77 6.29 3.74 8.84
C VAL A 77 6.43 2.22 8.85
N ALA A 78 6.68 1.60 7.70
CA ALA A 78 6.86 0.14 7.61
C ALA A 78 8.05 -0.35 8.44
N ARG A 79 9.18 0.38 8.42
CA ARG A 79 10.32 0.09 9.31
C ARG A 79 9.96 0.25 10.78
N TYR A 80 9.20 1.28 11.14
CA TYR A 80 8.79 1.50 12.52
C TYR A 80 7.85 0.40 13.02
N VAL A 81 6.80 0.09 12.26
CA VAL A 81 5.83 -0.96 12.58
C VAL A 81 6.50 -2.33 12.63
N GLY A 82 7.38 -2.63 11.67
CA GLY A 82 8.15 -3.87 11.65
C GLY A 82 9.01 -4.07 12.91
N ARG A 83 9.67 -3.01 13.40
CA ARG A 83 10.40 -3.06 14.67
C ARG A 83 9.48 -3.22 15.88
N PHE A 84 8.40 -2.45 15.95
CA PHE A 84 7.49 -2.45 17.10
C PHE A 84 6.80 -3.81 17.29
N ILE A 85 6.32 -4.42 16.20
CA ILE A 85 5.69 -5.74 16.26
C ILE A 85 6.69 -6.81 16.68
N ASN A 86 7.97 -6.67 16.30
CA ASN A 86 9.03 -7.58 16.73
C ASN A 86 9.43 -7.39 18.20
N GLU A 87 9.41 -6.16 18.73
CA GLU A 87 9.72 -5.88 20.14
C GLU A 87 8.59 -6.29 21.09
N GLY A 88 7.35 -6.36 20.60
CA GLY A 88 6.17 -6.75 21.37
C GLY A 88 5.77 -8.23 21.26
N ALA A 89 6.50 -9.04 20.48
CA ALA A 89 6.25 -10.47 20.25
C ALA A 89 7.10 -11.37 21.16
#